data_AF-A0A2V9B3W8-F1
#
_entry.id   AF-A0A2V9B3W8-F1
#
_cell.length_a   1.000
_cell.length_b   1.000
_cell.length_c   1.000
_cell.angle_alpha   90.00
_cell.angle_beta   90.00
_cell.angle_gamma   90.00
#
_symmetry.space_group_name_H-M   'P 1'
#
loop_
_entity.id
_entity.type
_entity.pdbx_description
1 polymer ?
#
loop_
_entity_poly.entity_id
_entity_poly.type
_entity_poly.pdbx_seq_one_letter_code
_entity_poly.pdbx_strand_id
1 'polypeptide(L)' 'MATAETRLQKPEFVNEPFVDFTKAENRAAMQAALKKVASEFAREYPMVIAGQDV' A
#
# COMPACT_ATOMS: atom_id res chain seq x y z
N MET A 1 -11.90 -32.47 -26.11
CA MET A 1 -11.86 -30.99 -26.13
C MET A 1 -11.00 -30.55 -24.97
N ALA A 2 -9.80 -30.04 -25.24
CA ALA A 2 -8.85 -29.67 -24.20
C ALA A 2 -9.24 -28.30 -23.62
N THR A 3 -9.48 -28.25 -22.32
CA THR A 3 -9.70 -27.03 -21.54
C THR A 3 -8.38 -26.27 -21.45
N ALA A 4 -8.30 -25.08 -22.03
CA ALA A 4 -7.15 -24.21 -21.93
C ALA A 4 -7.07 -23.60 -20.53
N GLU A 5 -6.04 -23.96 -19.77
CA GLU A 5 -5.70 -23.31 -18.52
C GLU A 5 -5.30 -21.85 -18.83
N THR A 6 -6.10 -20.89 -18.34
CA THR A 6 -5.76 -19.48 -18.47
C THR A 6 -4.61 -19.19 -17.52
N ARG A 7 -3.38 -19.14 -18.06
CA ARG A 7 -2.24 -18.57 -17.33
C ARG A 7 -2.57 -17.10 -17.07
N LEU A 8 -2.81 -16.73 -15.81
CA LEU A 8 -2.81 -15.32 -15.40
C LEU A 8 -1.41 -14.76 -15.67
N GLN A 9 -1.23 -14.15 -16.83
CA GLN A 9 -0.01 -13.45 -17.18
C GLN A 9 -0.03 -12.12 -16.45
N LYS A 10 0.96 -11.87 -15.61
CA LYS A 10 1.10 -10.57 -14.92
C LYS A 10 1.31 -9.48 -15.97
N PRO A 11 0.78 -8.26 -15.75
CA PRO A 11 1.04 -7.14 -16.65
C PRO A 11 2.54 -6.84 -16.70
N GLU A 12 2.96 -6.14 -17.76
CA GLU A 12 4.32 -5.63 -17.84
C GLU A 12 4.61 -4.70 -16.64
N PHE A 13 5.87 -4.72 -16.19
CA PHE A 13 6.30 -3.84 -15.11
C PHE A 13 6.21 -2.38 -15.56
N VAL A 14 5.52 -1.56 -14.76
CA VAL A 14 5.44 -0.11 -14.92
C VAL A 14 5.65 0.55 -13.57
N ASN A 15 6.20 1.77 -13.57
CA ASN A 15 6.32 2.56 -12.35
C ASN A 15 4.94 2.99 -11.84
N GLU A 16 4.78 3.05 -10.51
CA GLU A 16 3.62 3.66 -9.87
C GLU A 16 3.59 5.17 -10.19
N PRO A 17 2.46 5.73 -10.65
CA PRO A 17 2.36 7.16 -10.93
C PRO A 17 2.49 8.00 -9.66
N PHE A 18 3.06 9.20 -9.80
CA PHE A 18 3.05 10.17 -8.71
C PHE A 18 1.62 10.62 -8.38
N VAL A 19 1.35 10.80 -7.09
CA VAL A 19 0.09 11.36 -6.63
C VAL A 19 0.05 12.85 -6.93
N ASP A 20 -0.97 13.27 -7.68
CA ASP A 20 -1.20 14.68 -8.02
C ASP A 20 -1.91 15.42 -6.87
N PHE A 21 -1.15 16.14 -6.06
CA PHE A 21 -1.69 16.93 -4.95
C PHE A 21 -2.33 18.27 -5.37
N THR A 22 -2.42 18.59 -6.66
CA THR A 22 -3.24 19.72 -7.12
C THR A 22 -4.73 19.39 -7.05
N LYS A 23 -5.09 18.10 -7.04
CA LYS A 23 -6.46 17.62 -6.82
C LYS A 23 -6.86 17.68 -5.35
N ALA A 24 -8.07 18.14 -5.09
CA ALA A 24 -8.58 18.31 -3.74
C ALA A 24 -8.75 16.97 -3.01
N GLU A 25 -9.21 15.92 -3.71
CA GLU A 25 -9.35 14.58 -3.10
C GLU A 25 -8.03 14.03 -2.59
N ASN A 26 -6.93 14.21 -3.33
CA ASN A 26 -5.62 13.67 -2.98
C ASN A 26 -5.02 14.40 -1.77
N ARG A 27 -5.23 15.72 -1.68
CA ARG A 27 -4.83 16.48 -0.48
C ARG A 27 -5.62 16.06 0.74
N ALA A 28 -6.94 15.90 0.60
CA ALA A 28 -7.79 15.47 1.71
C ALA A 28 -7.39 14.07 2.22
N ALA A 29 -7.12 13.13 1.29
CA ALA A 29 -6.64 11.80 1.63
C ALA A 29 -5.28 11.85 2.37
N MET A 30 -4.34 12.66 1.90
CA MET A 30 -3.04 12.83 2.58
C MET A 30 -3.18 13.45 3.97
N GLN A 31 -4.01 14.49 4.12
CA GLN A 31 -4.28 15.11 5.42
C GLN A 31 -4.90 14.13 6.42
N ALA A 32 -5.84 13.30 5.96
CA ALA A 32 -6.43 12.24 6.78
C ALA A 32 -5.39 11.19 7.19
N ALA A 33 -4.51 10.78 6.26
CA ALA A 33 -3.41 9.85 6.55
C ALA A 33 -2.43 10.43 7.58
N LEU A 34 -2.04 11.70 7.44
CA LEU A 34 -1.18 12.38 8.41
C LEU A 34 -1.82 12.44 9.80
N LYS A 35 -3.12 12.78 9.88
CA LYS A 35 -3.85 12.79 11.15
C LYS A 35 -3.88 11.41 11.81
N LYS A 36 -4.07 10.36 11.02
CA LYS A 36 -4.04 8.98 11.52
C LYS A 36 -2.67 8.64 12.09
N VAL A 37 -1.59 8.88 11.34
CA VAL A 37 -0.22 8.57 11.79
C VAL A 37 0.13 9.37 13.06
N ALA A 38 -0.26 10.64 13.13
CA ALA A 38 -0.06 11.44 14.34
C ALA A 38 -0.77 10.86 15.57
N SER A 39 -1.95 10.24 15.39
CA SER A 39 -2.66 9.57 16.50
C SER A 39 -2.02 8.25 16.94
N GLU A 40 -1.12 7.68 16.13
CA GLU A 40 -0.38 6.45 16.43
C GLU A 40 1.01 6.72 17.04
N PHE A 41 1.32 7.97 17.40
CA PHE A 41 2.58 8.31 18.05
C PHE A 41 2.74 7.59 19.40
N ALA A 42 4.01 7.33 19.77
CA ALA A 42 4.41 6.50 20.92
C ALA A 42 4.06 5.00 20.82
N ARG A 43 3.56 4.52 19.68
CA ARG A 43 3.45 3.09 19.40
C ARG A 43 4.84 2.47 19.20
N GLU A 44 5.05 1.33 19.84
CA GLU A 44 6.24 0.51 19.64
C GLU A 44 5.96 -0.58 18.60
N TYR A 45 6.99 -0.95 17.83
CA TYR A 45 6.95 -2.02 16.85
C TYR A 45 7.96 -3.09 17.26
N PRO A 46 7.52 -4.32 17.59
CA PRO A 46 8.43 -5.39 17.99
C PRO A 46 9.29 -5.84 16.81
N MET A 47 10.37 -6.57 17.11
CA MET A 47 11.08 -7.28 16.05
C MET A 47 10.21 -8.41 15.51
N VAL A 48 10.30 -8.69 14.21
CA VAL A 48 9.61 -9.84 13.61
C VAL A 48 10.67 -10.82 13.13
N ILE A 49 10.79 -11.96 13.80
CA ILE A 49 11.74 -13.03 13.47
C ILE A 49 10.96 -14.30 13.16
N ALA A 50 11.18 -14.88 11.99
CA ALA A 50 10.44 -16.06 11.50
C ALA A 50 8.90 -15.87 11.53
N GLY A 51 8.43 -14.63 11.35
CA GLY A 51 7.00 -14.31 11.37
C GLY A 51 6.37 -14.19 12.76
N GLN A 52 7.18 -14.18 13.83
CA GLN A 52 6.72 -13.97 15.19
C GLN A 52 7.30 -12.67 15.77
N ASP A 53 6.47 -11.96 16.53
CA ASP A 53 6.88 -10.79 17.30
C ASP A 53 7.75 -11.23 18.48
N VAL A 54 8.86 -10.51 18.70
CA VAL A 54 9.85 -10.78 19.75
C VAL A 54 10.07 -9.58 20.65
#